data_AF-A0AAW8KGN1-F1
#
_entry.id   AF-A0AAW8KGN1-F1
#
_cell.length_a   1.000
_cell.length_b   1.000
_cell.length_c   1.000
_cell.angle_alpha   90.00
_cell.angle_beta   90.00
_cell.angle_gamma   90.00
#
_symmetry.space_group_name_H-M   'P 1'
#
loop_
_entity.id
_entity.type
_entity.pdbx_description
1 polymer ?
#
loop_
_entity_poly.entity_id
_entity_poly.type
_entity_poly.pdbx_seq_one_letter_code
_entity_poly.pdbx_strand_id
1 'polypeptide(L)'
;MNEIINIGEHAYTIGRLNALDQFHVSRKIAPIIPTLMPIITEVAKGDFINVIESIEAVDGKNGEAVDGKDLTGLQPLAEALEPFMEAFAKMPEDDVNYIIHKCLAVVKRGSAIVCRGQSIMFDDLDMAQILPLVIAVIRVSMANFIQGLLTKASSIQTQST
;
A
#
# COMPACT_ATOMS: atom_id res chain seq x y z
N MET A 1 -17.57 10.56 0.86
CA MET A 1 -17.95 9.26 1.45
C MET A 1 -16.65 8.57 1.89
N ASN A 2 -16.65 7.88 3.02
CA ASN A 2 -15.51 7.04 3.41
C ASN A 2 -15.64 5.70 2.68
N GLU A 3 -14.52 5.17 2.20
CA GLU A 3 -14.48 3.88 1.50
C GLU A 3 -14.64 2.75 2.52
N ILE A 4 -15.34 1.69 2.12
CA ILE A 4 -15.44 0.45 2.90
C ILE A 4 -14.74 -0.64 2.13
N ILE A 5 -13.83 -1.35 2.80
CA ILE A 5 -13.18 -2.54 2.24
C ILE A 5 -13.48 -3.75 3.13
N ASN A 6 -13.67 -4.90 2.50
CA ASN A 6 -13.88 -6.17 3.21
C ASN A 6 -12.57 -6.96 3.17
N ILE A 7 -12.10 -7.42 4.33
CA ILE A 7 -10.93 -8.28 4.45
C ILE A 7 -11.33 -9.42 5.39
N GLY A 8 -11.33 -10.65 4.86
CA GLY A 8 -11.93 -11.80 5.54
C GLY A 8 -13.40 -11.52 5.90
N GLU A 9 -13.76 -11.80 7.15
CA GLU A 9 -15.12 -11.64 7.67
C GLU A 9 -15.43 -10.21 8.17
N HIS A 10 -14.54 -9.24 7.93
CA HIS A 10 -14.62 -7.93 8.56
C HIS A 10 -14.66 -6.79 7.54
N ALA A 11 -15.60 -5.87 7.78
CA ALA A 11 -15.72 -4.62 7.04
C ALA A 11 -14.96 -3.50 7.76
N TYR A 12 -14.09 -2.82 7.01
CA TYR A 12 -13.26 -1.72 7.48
C TYR A 12 -13.65 -0.42 6.80
N THR A 13 -13.91 0.62 7.59
CA THR A 13 -14.11 1.98 7.10
C THR A 13 -12.76 2.70 7.02
N ILE A 14 -12.41 3.15 5.83
CA ILE A 14 -11.15 3.83 5.54
C ILE A 14 -11.32 5.34 5.72
N GLY A 15 -10.59 5.89 6.69
CA GLY A 15 -10.48 7.32 6.91
C GLY A 15 -9.40 7.99 6.06
N ARG A 16 -9.22 9.29 6.30
CA ARG A 16 -8.19 10.10 5.65
C ARG A 16 -7.19 10.61 6.65
N LEU A 17 -5.92 10.55 6.28
CA LEU A 17 -4.85 11.24 7.01
C LEU A 17 -5.10 12.75 6.98
N ASN A 18 -4.70 13.46 8.03
CA ASN A 18 -4.64 14.92 8.01
C ASN A 18 -3.47 15.41 7.13
N ALA A 19 -3.43 16.70 6.81
CA ALA A 19 -2.45 17.26 5.88
C ALA A 19 -0.98 17.05 6.30
N LEU A 20 -0.67 17.10 7.61
CA LEU A 20 0.70 16.87 8.10
C LEU A 20 1.08 15.40 7.97
N ASP A 21 0.20 14.49 8.39
CA ASP A 21 0.44 13.05 8.24
C ASP A 21 0.55 12.65 6.77
N GLN A 22 -0.27 13.23 5.87
CA GLN A 22 -0.15 13.06 4.43
C GLN A 22 1.24 13.47 3.91
N PHE A 23 1.75 14.64 4.31
CA PHE A 23 3.07 15.12 3.90
C PHE A 23 4.21 14.25 4.45
N HIS A 24 4.10 13.78 5.69
CA HIS A 24 5.11 12.90 6.27
C HIS A 24 5.11 11.52 5.62
N VAL A 25 3.93 10.94 5.39
CA VAL A 25 3.80 9.65 4.69
C VAL A 25 4.30 9.78 3.25
N SER A 26 3.93 10.84 2.52
CA SER A 26 4.39 11.04 1.15
C SER A 26 5.92 11.20 1.07
N ARG A 27 6.52 11.96 1.98
CA ARG A 27 7.98 12.11 2.08
C ARG A 27 8.70 10.78 2.32
N LYS A 28 8.15 9.90 3.16
CA LYS A 28 8.75 8.60 3.50
C LYS A 28 8.62 7.57 2.37
N ILE A 29 7.53 7.64 1.59
CA ILE A 29 7.30 6.74 0.45
C ILE A 29 8.02 7.22 -0.81
N ALA A 30 8.25 8.53 -0.96
CA ALA A 30 8.84 9.14 -2.16
C ALA A 30 10.13 8.46 -2.69
N PRO A 31 11.09 8.00 -1.85
CA PRO A 31 12.29 7.32 -2.33
C PRO A 31 12.01 6.01 -3.08
N ILE A 32 10.86 5.36 -2.84
CA ILE A 32 10.47 4.07 -3.41
C ILE A 32 9.62 4.25 -4.69
N ILE A 33 9.08 5.45 -4.94
CA ILE A 33 8.25 5.70 -6.13
C ILE A 33 8.98 5.38 -7.45
N PRO A 34 10.26 5.77 -7.66
CA PRO A 34 10.96 5.45 -8.90
C PRO A 34 11.09 3.94 -9.16
N THR A 35 11.32 3.16 -8.10
CA THR A 35 11.44 1.69 -8.20
C THR A 35 10.09 1.01 -8.42
N LEU A 36 8.99 1.66 -8.02
CA LEU A 36 7.61 1.20 -8.27
C LEU A 36 7.08 1.54 -9.67
N MET A 37 7.69 2.50 -10.38
CA MET A 37 7.18 2.97 -11.68
C MET A 37 6.98 1.84 -12.71
N PRO A 38 7.91 0.88 -12.89
CA PRO A 38 7.70 -0.23 -13.83
C PRO A 38 6.49 -1.07 -13.46
N ILE A 39 6.35 -1.39 -12.17
CA ILE A 39 5.23 -2.17 -11.62
C ILE A 39 3.90 -1.44 -11.83
N ILE A 40 3.82 -0.16 -11.46
CA ILE A 40 2.61 0.67 -11.62
C ILE A 40 2.21 0.77 -13.10
N THR A 41 3.18 0.88 -14.00
CA THR A 41 2.96 0.92 -15.44
C THR A 41 2.36 -0.39 -15.94
N GLU A 42 2.82 -1.53 -15.43
CA GLU A 42 2.33 -2.85 -15.81
C GLU A 42 0.94 -3.14 -15.23
N VAL A 43 0.66 -2.69 -14.00
CA VAL A 43 -0.69 -2.66 -13.40
C VAL A 43 -1.65 -1.84 -14.26
N ALA A 44 -1.25 -0.65 -14.68
CA ALA A 44 -2.10 0.24 -15.46
C ALA A 44 -2.46 -0.32 -16.85
N LYS A 45 -1.62 -1.21 -17.41
CA LYS A 45 -1.90 -1.92 -18.67
C LYS A 45 -2.81 -3.13 -18.51
N GLY A 46 -3.10 -3.55 -17.27
CA GLY A 46 -3.92 -4.73 -16.96
C GLY A 46 -3.14 -6.04 -16.82
N ASP A 47 -1.82 -6.02 -17.06
CA ASP A 47 -0.96 -7.22 -17.02
C ASP A 47 -0.67 -7.70 -15.59
N PHE A 48 -0.91 -6.87 -14.58
CA PHE A 48 -0.70 -7.25 -13.19
C PHE A 48 -1.77 -8.21 -12.64
N ILE A 49 -2.95 -8.28 -13.26
CA ILE A 49 -3.93 -9.34 -12.94
C ILE A 49 -3.39 -10.70 -13.38
N ASN A 50 -2.74 -10.79 -14.55
CA ASN A 50 -2.08 -12.03 -14.99
C ASN A 50 -0.93 -12.43 -14.04
N VAL A 51 -0.23 -11.45 -13.47
CA VAL A 51 0.79 -11.67 -12.43
C VAL A 51 0.17 -12.17 -11.12
N ILE A 52 -0.96 -11.63 -10.68
CA ILE A 52 -1.66 -12.10 -9.47
C ILE A 52 -2.28 -13.49 -9.70
N GLU A 53 -2.89 -13.75 -10.85
CA GLU A 53 -3.46 -15.05 -11.21
C GLU A 53 -2.38 -16.15 -11.26
N SER A 54 -1.16 -15.82 -11.69
CA SER A 54 -0.03 -16.75 -11.63
C SER A 54 0.49 -17.01 -10.21
N ILE A 55 0.19 -16.14 -9.23
CA ILE A 55 0.46 -16.37 -7.80
C ILE A 55 -0.65 -17.22 -7.17
N GLU A 56 -1.92 -16.92 -7.46
CA GLU A 56 -3.07 -17.68 -6.94
C GLU A 56 -3.09 -19.14 -7.44
N ALA A 57 -2.52 -19.38 -8.63
CA ALA A 57 -2.31 -20.74 -9.15
C ALA A 57 -1.30 -21.59 -8.33
N VAL A 58 -0.53 -20.98 -7.42
CA VAL A 58 0.46 -21.66 -6.56
C VAL A 58 -0.15 -22.14 -5.24
N ASP A 59 -1.25 -21.54 -4.77
CA ASP A 59 -1.80 -21.78 -3.42
C ASP A 59 -2.74 -23.01 -3.33
N GLY A 60 -2.57 -23.97 -4.25
CA GLY A 60 -3.46 -25.11 -4.40
C GLY A 60 -3.24 -26.27 -3.43
N LYS A 61 -2.18 -26.30 -2.59
CA LYS A 61 -1.94 -27.41 -1.63
C LYS A 61 -1.20 -26.99 -0.36
N ASN A 62 -1.96 -26.94 0.74
CA ASN A 62 -1.57 -27.29 2.12
C ASN A 62 -0.22 -26.80 2.65
N GLY A 63 -0.22 -25.65 3.33
CA GLY A 63 0.22 -25.56 4.74
C GLY A 63 1.63 -26.06 5.15
N GLU A 64 2.60 -26.12 4.24
CA GLU A 64 4.01 -26.33 4.58
C GLU A 64 4.84 -25.09 4.21
N ALA A 65 5.86 -24.79 5.00
CA ALA A 65 6.79 -23.70 4.71
C ALA A 65 7.38 -23.92 3.31
N VAL A 66 7.16 -22.95 2.43
CA VAL A 66 7.64 -22.97 1.04
C VAL A 66 9.16 -23.11 1.06
N ASP A 67 9.66 -24.30 0.70
CA ASP A 67 11.07 -24.49 0.40
C ASP A 67 11.39 -23.59 -0.80
N GLY A 68 12.36 -22.69 -0.66
CA GLY A 68 12.67 -21.61 -1.61
C GLY A 68 13.14 -22.06 -3.00
N LYS A 69 12.88 -23.31 -3.36
CA LYS A 69 13.31 -24.01 -4.56
C LYS A 69 12.17 -24.23 -5.58
N ASP A 70 10.91 -24.05 -5.18
CA ASP A 70 9.75 -24.18 -6.10
C ASP A 70 9.20 -22.82 -6.59
N LEU A 71 10.04 -21.78 -6.58
CA LEU A 71 9.71 -20.45 -7.10
C LEU A 71 10.13 -20.27 -8.58
N THR A 72 10.49 -21.35 -9.28
CA THR A 72 11.04 -21.26 -10.64
C THR A 72 10.10 -20.59 -11.65
N GLY A 73 8.77 -20.71 -11.47
CA GLY A 73 7.76 -20.00 -12.27
C GLY A 73 7.54 -18.53 -11.85
N LEU A 74 7.94 -18.17 -10.63
CA LEU A 74 7.87 -16.81 -10.08
C LEU A 74 9.18 -16.05 -10.29
N GLN A 75 10.22 -16.68 -10.85
CA GLN A 75 11.52 -16.07 -11.10
C GLN A 75 11.42 -14.77 -11.92
N PRO A 76 10.63 -14.69 -13.02
CA PRO A 76 10.48 -13.43 -13.76
C PRO A 76 9.77 -12.34 -12.95
N LEU A 77 8.85 -12.73 -12.07
CA LEU A 77 8.18 -11.83 -11.15
C LEU A 77 9.11 -11.36 -10.04
N ALA A 78 9.90 -12.26 -9.45
CA ALA A 78 10.87 -11.95 -8.42
C ALA A 78 11.93 -10.97 -8.93
N GLU A 79 12.43 -11.18 -10.16
CA GLU A 79 13.35 -10.27 -10.85
C GLU A 79 12.69 -8.90 -11.12
N ALA A 80 11.42 -8.88 -11.53
CA ALA A 80 10.68 -7.63 -11.74
C ALA A 80 10.40 -6.87 -10.44
N LEU A 81 10.24 -7.58 -9.32
CA LEU A 81 10.00 -7.01 -7.98
C LEU A 81 11.30 -6.74 -7.20
N GLU A 82 12.45 -7.24 -7.64
CA GLU A 82 13.72 -7.11 -6.92
C GLU A 82 14.08 -5.65 -6.56
N PRO A 83 13.97 -4.66 -7.47
CA PRO A 83 14.24 -3.27 -7.14
C PRO A 83 13.26 -2.70 -6.10
N PHE A 84 12.02 -3.21 -6.09
CA PHE A 84 11.03 -2.85 -5.08
C PHE A 84 11.35 -3.48 -3.73
N MET A 85 11.70 -4.77 -3.71
CA MET A 85 12.10 -5.49 -2.50
C MET A 85 13.35 -4.86 -1.87
N GLU A 86 14.34 -4.46 -2.69
CA GLU A 86 15.53 -3.78 -2.21
C GLU A 86 15.21 -2.39 -1.64
N ALA A 87 14.35 -1.62 -2.31
CA ALA A 87 13.91 -0.32 -1.82
C ALA A 87 13.11 -0.43 -0.51
N PHE A 88 12.27 -1.45 -0.39
CA PHE A 88 11.52 -1.74 0.83
C PHE A 88 12.45 -2.19 1.97
N ALA A 89 13.42 -3.07 1.69
CA ALA A 89 14.42 -3.51 2.66
C ALA A 89 15.31 -2.38 3.18
N LYS A 90 15.53 -1.33 2.37
CA LYS A 90 16.27 -0.12 2.76
C LYS A 90 15.42 0.89 3.53
N MET A 91 14.11 0.70 3.64
CA MET A 91 13.26 1.61 4.40
C MET A 91 13.61 1.51 5.89
N PRO A 92 13.91 2.64 6.58
CA PRO A 92 14.15 2.61 8.02
C PRO A 92 12.94 2.04 8.76
N GLU A 93 13.19 1.23 9.80
CA GLU A 93 12.12 0.62 10.60
C GLU A 93 11.17 1.67 11.19
N ASP A 94 11.71 2.80 11.67
CA ASP A 94 10.91 3.92 12.17
C ASP A 94 9.98 4.51 11.10
N ASP A 95 10.38 4.48 9.83
CA ASP A 95 9.57 4.97 8.72
C ASP A 95 8.43 3.98 8.41
N VAL A 96 8.73 2.68 8.40
CA VAL A 96 7.73 1.60 8.25
C VAL A 96 6.69 1.69 9.37
N ASN A 97 7.15 1.71 10.62
CA ASN A 97 6.30 1.81 11.81
C ASN A 97 5.46 3.08 11.80
N TYR A 98 6.05 4.22 11.40
CA TYR A 98 5.31 5.47 11.27
C TYR A 98 4.17 5.36 10.25
N ILE A 99 4.45 4.85 9.05
CA ILE A 99 3.46 4.72 7.97
C ILE A 99 2.32 3.81 8.42
N ILE A 100 2.63 2.62 8.95
CA ILE A 100 1.63 1.64 9.39
C ILE A 100 0.74 2.23 10.47
N HIS A 101 1.32 2.73 11.57
CA HIS A 101 0.53 3.24 12.69
C HIS A 101 -0.34 4.44 12.30
N LYS A 102 0.20 5.38 11.51
CA LYS A 102 -0.57 6.54 11.05
C LYS A 102 -1.72 6.15 10.13
N CYS A 103 -1.49 5.21 9.22
CA CYS A 103 -2.54 4.74 8.33
C CYS A 103 -3.64 4.01 9.12
N LEU A 104 -3.26 3.07 9.99
CA LEU A 104 -4.25 2.32 10.78
C LEU A 104 -5.00 3.19 11.79
N ALA A 105 -4.44 4.32 12.24
CA ALA A 105 -5.11 5.23 13.18
C ALA A 105 -6.36 5.89 12.60
N VAL A 106 -6.52 5.92 11.28
CA VAL A 106 -7.71 6.44 10.60
C VAL A 106 -8.64 5.35 10.10
N VAL A 107 -8.33 4.08 10.36
CA VAL A 107 -9.18 2.93 9.99
C VAL A 107 -10.09 2.56 11.14
N LYS A 108 -11.34 2.20 10.82
CA LYS A 108 -12.29 1.66 11.79
C LYS A 108 -12.81 0.29 11.38
N ARG A 109 -12.98 -0.61 12.34
CA ARG A 109 -13.76 -1.85 12.21
C ARG A 109 -15.02 -1.71 13.05
N GLY A 110 -16.17 -1.60 12.40
CA GLY A 110 -17.40 -1.12 13.05
C GLY A 110 -17.21 0.29 13.63
N SER A 111 -17.41 0.46 14.94
CA SER A 111 -17.21 1.74 15.64
C SER A 111 -15.81 1.92 16.24
N ALA A 112 -15.00 0.86 16.31
CA ALA A 112 -13.70 0.86 16.97
C ALA A 112 -12.58 1.25 16.00
N ILE A 113 -11.60 2.02 16.49
CA ILE A 113 -10.38 2.37 15.73
C ILE A 113 -9.41 1.20 15.71
N VAL A 114 -8.73 1.00 14.59
CA VAL A 114 -7.79 -0.12 14.41
C VAL A 114 -6.48 0.11 15.14
N CYS A 115 -5.99 1.35 15.18
CA CYS A 115 -4.75 1.69 15.89
C CYS A 115 -4.94 2.94 16.75
N ARG A 116 -4.36 2.93 17.96
CA ARG A 116 -4.27 4.09 18.85
C ARG A 116 -2.82 4.30 19.25
N GLY A 117 -2.23 5.42 18.84
CA GLY A 117 -0.81 5.66 19.07
C GLY A 117 0.04 4.68 18.27
N GLN A 118 0.74 3.79 18.96
CA GLN A 118 1.57 2.71 18.37
C GLN A 118 1.03 1.32 18.72
N SER A 119 -0.23 1.23 19.15
CA SER A 119 -0.86 -0.04 19.53
C SER A 119 -1.98 -0.37 18.57
N ILE A 120 -1.89 -1.54 17.94
CA ILE A 120 -2.95 -2.14 17.13
C ILE A 120 -3.94 -2.79 18.09
N MET A 121 -5.23 -2.51 17.92
CA MET A 121 -6.28 -2.84 18.90
C MET A 121 -6.93 -4.21 18.70
N PHE A 122 -6.54 -4.93 17.66
CA PHE A 122 -7.15 -6.17 17.21
C PHE A 122 -6.06 -7.24 17.09
N ASP A 123 -6.16 -8.30 17.89
CA ASP A 123 -5.18 -9.39 17.92
C ASP A 123 -5.26 -10.30 16.69
N ASP A 124 -6.38 -10.26 15.96
CA ASP A 124 -6.62 -11.00 14.72
C ASP A 124 -6.08 -10.30 13.46
N LEU A 125 -5.40 -9.16 13.60
CA LEU A 125 -4.75 -8.47 12.49
C LEU A 125 -3.29 -8.92 12.36
N ASP A 126 -3.01 -9.64 11.28
CA ASP A 126 -1.67 -9.92 10.79
C ASP A 126 -1.31 -9.02 9.59
N MET A 127 -0.12 -9.22 9.03
CA MET A 127 0.38 -8.38 7.93
C MET A 127 -0.45 -8.51 6.64
N ALA A 128 -1.12 -9.64 6.41
CA ALA A 128 -1.99 -9.86 5.26
C ALA A 128 -3.24 -8.98 5.31
N GLN A 129 -3.75 -8.63 6.51
CA GLN A 129 -4.87 -7.67 6.65
C GLN A 129 -4.36 -6.24 6.84
N ILE A 130 -3.24 -6.02 7.53
CA ILE A 130 -2.68 -4.68 7.75
C ILE A 130 -2.26 -4.02 6.43
N LEU A 131 -1.56 -4.74 5.56
CA LEU A 131 -0.97 -4.15 4.35
C LEU A 131 -2.05 -3.59 3.38
N PRO A 132 -3.14 -4.31 3.06
CA PRO A 132 -4.23 -3.75 2.26
C PRO A 132 -4.89 -2.53 2.90
N LEU A 133 -5.05 -2.49 4.22
CA LEU A 133 -5.60 -1.33 4.94
C LEU A 133 -4.69 -0.11 4.79
N VAL A 134 -3.38 -0.29 4.94
CA VAL A 134 -2.38 0.78 4.76
C VAL A 134 -2.41 1.31 3.33
N ILE A 135 -2.42 0.42 2.32
CA ILE A 135 -2.51 0.78 0.90
C ILE A 135 -3.80 1.57 0.62
N ALA A 136 -4.93 1.12 1.17
CA ALA A 136 -6.22 1.80 1.01
C ALA A 136 -6.19 3.22 1.60
N VAL A 137 -5.62 3.40 2.79
CA VAL A 137 -5.49 4.73 3.42
C VAL A 137 -4.58 5.63 2.61
N ILE A 138 -3.43 5.13 2.12
CA ILE A 138 -2.53 5.90 1.26
C ILE A 138 -3.26 6.37 0.00
N ARG A 139 -3.93 5.46 -0.70
CA ARG A 139 -4.71 5.78 -1.91
C ARG A 139 -5.77 6.85 -1.66
N VAL A 140 -6.59 6.69 -0.63
CA VAL A 140 -7.68 7.63 -0.29
C VAL A 140 -7.14 8.97 0.22
N SER A 141 -6.00 8.97 0.91
CA SER A 141 -5.40 10.21 1.45
C SER A 141 -4.58 10.98 0.42
N MET A 142 -3.93 10.28 -0.52
CA MET A 142 -3.08 10.89 -1.55
C MET A 142 -3.86 11.42 -2.74
N ALA A 143 -5.06 10.91 -3.03
CA ALA A 143 -5.87 11.37 -4.16
C ALA A 143 -6.07 12.89 -4.16
N ASN A 144 -6.47 13.48 -3.03
CA ASN A 144 -6.68 14.93 -2.93
C ASN A 144 -5.37 15.72 -2.95
N PHE A 145 -4.29 15.17 -2.38
CA PHE A 145 -2.97 15.80 -2.38
C PHE A 145 -2.41 15.90 -3.80
N ILE A 146 -2.44 14.81 -4.55
CA ILE A 146 -1.99 14.74 -5.95
C ILE A 146 -2.86 15.65 -6.82
N GLN A 147 -4.19 15.59 -6.69
CA GLN A 147 -5.08 16.51 -7.39
C GLN A 147 -4.76 17.97 -7.09
N GLY A 148 -4.54 18.31 -5.80
CA GLY A 148 -4.17 19.66 -5.39
C GLY A 148 -2.85 20.14 -6.01
N LEU A 149 -1.84 19.27 -6.09
CA LEU A 149 -0.57 19.59 -6.77
C LEU A 149 -0.76 19.78 -8.28
N LEU A 150 -1.50 18.88 -8.93
CA LEU A 150 -1.76 18.95 -10.38
C LEU A 150 -2.54 20.21 -10.76
N THR A 151 -3.62 20.54 -10.03
CA THR A 151 -4.40 21.76 -10.28
C THR A 151 -3.53 23.02 -10.13
N LYS A 152 -2.63 23.07 -9.13
CA LYS A 152 -1.70 24.18 -8.98
C LYS A 152 -0.71 24.27 -10.14
N ALA A 153 -0.11 23.16 -10.55
CA ALA A 153 0.81 23.12 -11.68
C ALA A 153 0.16 23.59 -12.99
N SER A 154 -1.07 23.15 -13.28
CA SER A 154 -1.83 23.59 -14.44
C SER A 154 -2.15 25.09 -14.39
N SER A 155 -2.53 25.61 -13.23
CA SER A 155 -2.84 27.05 -13.07
C SER A 155 -1.61 27.96 -13.28
N ILE A 156 -0.41 27.49 -12.93
CA ILE A 156 0.86 28.21 -13.13
C ILE A 156 1.20 28.30 -14.64
N GLN A 157 0.92 27.25 -15.41
CA GLN A 157 1.12 27.25 -16.87
C GLN A 157 0.17 28.23 -17.57
N THR A 158 -1.09 28.33 -17.13
CA THR A 158 -2.08 29.25 -17.72
C THR A 158 -1.84 30.73 -17.39
N GLN A 159 -1.18 31.04 -16.27
CA GLN A 159 -0.82 32.43 -15.91
C GLN A 159 0.47 32.94 -16.58
N SER A 160 1.23 32.07 -17.24
CA SER A 160 2.52 32.41 -17.87
C SER A 160 2.42 32.64 -19.38
N THR A 161 1.20 32.69 -19.93
CA THR A 161 0.86 33.03 -21.33
C THR A 161 -0.02 34.26 -21.37
#